data_AF-A0A963RUF3-F1
#
_entry.id   AF-A0A963RUF3-F1
#
_cell.length_a   1.000
_cell.length_b   1.000
_cell.length_c   1.000
_cell.angle_alpha   90.00
_cell.angle_beta   90.00
_cell.angle_gamma   90.00
#
_symmetry.space_group_name_H-M   'P 1'
#
loop_
_entity.id
_entity.type
_entity.pdbx_description
1 polymer ?
#
loop_
_entity_poly.entity_id
_entity_poly.type
_entity_poly.pdbx_seq_one_letter_code
_entity_poly.pdbx_strand_id
1 'polypeptide(L)'
;RNIYERNTVGIALMLVIDVVLFGAVGLTIWAVQMAWIPFWAAGVVNGVGHFWGYRNYDCADAATNLVPWGILIGGEELHNNHHSFATSAKLSARWYEFDIGWMYIRILEILGLAKAKKVIPTPRFCEARKTPDLDMLQAIITHRYDVMTRYMTSVKQLYREEMGKLKGAGINPRKLRRLVLSSKEGLPAEDRAQLESALSHSTRLATLVTMRAELTALWARSSASSEQLLGQLQDWVHRAEQSGIEQLQEFSRRLHRYA
;
A
#
# COMPACT_ATOMS: atom_id res chain seq x y z
N ARG A 1 22.11 -21.25 -16.09
CA ARG A 1 22.56 -20.51 -14.89
C ARG A 1 23.22 -19.16 -15.22
N ASN A 2 23.56 -18.86 -16.49
CA ASN A 2 24.18 -17.59 -16.91
C ASN A 2 23.32 -16.76 -17.88
N ILE A 3 21.99 -16.89 -17.85
CA ILE A 3 21.10 -16.22 -18.83
C ILE A 3 20.91 -14.72 -18.48
N TYR A 4 21.26 -14.31 -17.26
CA TYR A 4 21.09 -12.93 -16.78
C TYR A 4 22.41 -12.29 -16.37
N GLU A 5 23.43 -12.37 -17.24
CA GLU A 5 24.62 -11.52 -17.11
C GLU A 5 24.39 -10.17 -17.78
N ARG A 6 24.99 -9.11 -17.22
CA ARG A 6 24.83 -7.74 -17.72
C ARG A 6 25.45 -7.63 -19.11
N ASN A 7 24.62 -7.70 -20.15
CA ASN A 7 25.06 -7.81 -21.53
C ASN A 7 24.58 -6.60 -22.35
N THR A 8 25.52 -5.86 -22.95
CA THR A 8 25.26 -4.72 -23.84
C THR A 8 25.01 -5.14 -25.29
N VAL A 9 25.21 -6.41 -25.64
CA VAL A 9 24.99 -6.93 -27.00
C VAL A 9 23.56 -6.69 -27.47
N GLY A 10 22.56 -6.82 -26.59
CA GLY A 10 21.17 -6.53 -26.97
C GLY A 10 20.97 -5.08 -27.42
N ILE A 11 21.60 -4.14 -26.71
CA ILE A 11 21.55 -2.71 -27.02
C ILE A 11 22.22 -2.41 -28.38
N ALA A 12 23.40 -3.00 -28.60
CA ALA A 12 24.16 -2.83 -29.84
C ALA A 12 23.47 -3.50 -31.04
N LEU A 13 22.88 -4.68 -30.83
CA LEU A 13 22.12 -5.40 -31.85
C LEU A 13 20.89 -4.61 -32.27
N MET A 14 20.15 -4.04 -31.32
CA MET A 14 19.00 -3.17 -31.61
C MET A 14 19.42 -1.96 -32.45
N LEU A 15 20.52 -1.30 -32.09
CA LEU A 15 21.08 -0.18 -32.85
C LEU A 15 21.38 -0.56 -34.30
N VAL A 16 22.06 -1.69 -34.50
CA VAL A 16 22.41 -2.19 -35.84
C VAL A 16 21.15 -2.49 -36.65
N ILE A 17 20.16 -3.15 -36.05
CA ILE A 17 18.89 -3.46 -36.70
C ILE A 17 18.17 -2.17 -37.13
N ASP A 18 18.06 -1.19 -36.24
CA ASP A 18 17.38 0.08 -36.54
C ASP A 18 18.09 0.84 -37.67
N VAL A 19 19.43 0.88 -37.66
CA VAL A 19 20.20 1.54 -38.72
C VAL A 19 20.11 0.81 -40.05
N VAL A 20 20.11 -0.52 -40.05
CA VAL A 20 19.97 -1.32 -41.27
C VAL A 20 18.59 -1.14 -41.90
N LEU A 21 17.53 -1.09 -41.08
CA LEU A 21 16.16 -0.97 -41.57
C LEU A 21 15.76 0.47 -41.94
N PHE A 22 16.25 1.48 -41.21
CA PHE A 22 15.80 2.86 -41.32
C PHE A 22 16.91 3.87 -41.70
N GLY A 23 18.12 3.38 -41.97
CA GLY A 23 19.27 4.22 -42.29
C GLY A 23 19.64 5.15 -41.13
N ALA A 24 20.01 6.40 -41.45
CA ALA A 24 20.40 7.39 -40.43
C ALA A 24 19.28 7.71 -39.42
N VAL A 25 18.00 7.60 -39.82
CA VAL A 25 16.85 7.78 -38.93
C VAL A 25 16.78 6.67 -37.87
N GLY A 26 17.35 5.49 -38.14
CA GLY A 26 17.46 4.41 -37.15
C GLY A 26 18.19 4.84 -35.88
N LEU A 27 19.17 5.74 -35.97
CA LEU A 27 19.88 6.28 -34.81
C LEU A 27 18.95 7.05 -33.87
N THR A 28 18.01 7.83 -34.42
CA THR A 28 17.08 8.61 -33.61
C THR A 28 16.00 7.74 -32.99
N ILE A 29 15.50 6.74 -33.71
CA ILE A 29 14.56 5.74 -33.18
C ILE A 29 15.17 5.01 -31.99
N TRP A 30 16.38 4.47 -32.16
CA TRP A 30 17.11 3.79 -31.10
C TRP A 30 17.33 4.69 -29.88
N ALA A 31 17.74 5.94 -30.10
CA ALA A 31 17.97 6.90 -29.02
C ALA A 31 16.68 7.18 -28.22
N VAL A 32 15.54 7.34 -28.91
CA VAL A 32 14.23 7.52 -28.26
C VAL A 32 13.85 6.29 -27.45
N GLN A 33 14.04 5.08 -27.99
CA GLN A 33 13.75 3.83 -27.25
C GLN A 33 14.60 3.71 -25.97
N MET A 34 15.89 4.06 -26.04
CA MET A 34 16.79 4.03 -24.88
C MET A 34 16.44 5.08 -23.83
N ALA A 35 15.96 6.25 -24.26
CA ALA A 35 15.51 7.31 -23.36
C ALA A 35 14.12 7.04 -22.75
N TRP A 36 13.26 6.28 -23.44
CA TRP A 36 11.85 6.14 -23.09
C TRP A 36 11.64 5.59 -21.67
N ILE A 37 12.23 4.44 -21.35
CA ILE A 37 12.03 3.78 -20.05
C ILE A 37 12.63 4.61 -18.90
N PRO A 38 13.91 5.04 -18.94
CA PRO A 38 14.47 5.85 -17.86
C PRO A 38 13.72 7.16 -17.63
N PHE A 39 13.28 7.82 -18.70
CA PHE A 39 12.56 9.10 -18.58
C PHE A 39 11.15 8.89 -18.03
N TRP A 40 10.34 8.03 -18.65
CA TRP A 40 8.95 7.86 -18.26
C TRP A 40 8.78 7.04 -17.00
N ALA A 41 9.35 5.83 -16.93
CA ALA A 41 9.17 4.94 -15.78
C ALA A 41 9.91 5.47 -14.54
N ALA A 42 11.22 5.70 -14.64
CA ALA A 42 12.01 6.10 -13.49
C ALA A 42 11.90 7.59 -13.13
N GLY A 43 11.70 8.47 -14.11
CA GLY A 43 11.56 9.91 -13.89
C GLY A 43 10.13 10.33 -13.59
N VAL A 44 9.26 10.28 -14.61
CA VAL A 44 7.90 10.84 -14.53
C VAL A 44 7.04 10.03 -13.57
N VAL A 45 6.98 8.71 -13.72
CA VAL A 45 6.01 7.86 -13.00
C VAL A 45 6.40 7.69 -11.56
N ASN A 46 7.69 7.52 -11.26
CA ASN A 46 8.16 7.54 -9.88
C ASN A 46 7.79 8.87 -9.19
N GLY A 47 8.04 10.01 -9.85
CA GLY A 47 7.68 11.32 -9.30
C GLY A 47 6.17 11.50 -9.12
N VAL A 48 5.39 11.27 -10.17
CA VAL A 48 3.93 11.45 -10.16
C VAL A 48 3.27 10.41 -9.25
N GLY A 49 3.70 9.15 -9.31
CA GLY A 49 3.18 8.05 -8.49
C GLY A 49 3.42 8.24 -7.00
N HIS A 50 4.41 9.03 -6.60
CA HIS A 50 4.60 9.43 -5.20
C HIS A 50 3.92 10.75 -4.82
N PHE A 51 3.39 11.51 -5.79
CA PHE A 51 2.80 12.83 -5.57
C PHE A 51 1.27 12.85 -5.73
N TRP A 52 0.74 12.14 -6.71
CA TRP A 52 -0.66 12.22 -7.13
C TRP A 52 -1.20 10.85 -7.57
N GLY A 53 -2.41 10.52 -7.12
CA GLY A 53 -3.05 9.25 -7.43
C GLY A 53 -3.98 8.81 -6.30
N TYR A 54 -4.47 7.57 -6.39
CA TYR A 54 -5.27 6.96 -5.33
C TYR A 54 -4.50 5.81 -4.65
N ARG A 55 -4.98 5.33 -3.50
CA ARG A 55 -4.36 4.21 -2.77
C ARG A 55 -5.41 3.19 -2.41
N ASN A 56 -5.15 1.92 -2.72
CA ASN A 56 -5.94 0.80 -2.23
C ASN A 56 -5.49 0.34 -0.86
N TYR A 57 -4.20 0.53 -0.54
CA TYR A 57 -3.56 -0.02 0.64
C TYR A 57 -2.82 1.06 1.45
N ASP A 58 -2.92 0.98 2.77
CA ASP A 58 -2.17 1.81 3.72
C ASP A 58 -0.77 1.22 3.95
N CYS A 59 0.16 1.43 3.02
CA CYS A 59 1.59 1.16 3.20
C CYS A 59 2.33 2.39 3.74
N ALA A 60 3.54 2.19 4.28
CA ALA A 60 4.32 3.27 4.90
C ALA A 60 4.90 4.29 3.90
N ASP A 61 5.13 3.88 2.65
CA ASP A 61 5.61 4.78 1.60
C ASP A 61 4.50 5.67 1.03
N ALA A 62 4.89 6.67 0.24
CA ALA A 62 3.98 7.60 -0.43
C ALA A 62 3.43 7.07 -1.78
N ALA A 63 3.63 5.79 -2.13
CA ALA A 63 3.25 5.25 -3.43
C ALA A 63 1.74 5.32 -3.69
N THR A 64 1.32 5.77 -4.85
CA THR A 64 -0.07 5.86 -5.30
C THR A 64 -0.26 5.16 -6.63
N ASN A 65 -1.47 4.69 -6.90
CA ASN A 65 -1.86 4.15 -8.19
C ASN A 65 -2.27 5.30 -9.13
N LEU A 66 -1.79 5.21 -10.36
CA LEU A 66 -2.09 6.09 -11.48
C LEU A 66 -2.89 5.31 -12.49
N VAL A 67 -4.11 5.74 -12.81
CA VAL A 67 -4.95 5.13 -13.85
C VAL A 67 -5.57 6.28 -14.67
N PRO A 68 -5.68 6.16 -16.00
CA PRO A 68 -5.41 4.99 -16.86
C PRO A 68 -4.10 5.06 -17.67
N TRP A 69 -3.22 6.03 -17.38
CA TRP A 69 -2.08 6.35 -18.24
C TRP A 69 -0.96 5.28 -18.25
N GLY A 70 -1.07 4.21 -17.47
CA GLY A 70 -0.07 3.15 -17.36
C GLY A 70 0.24 2.35 -18.60
N ILE A 71 -0.71 2.30 -19.53
CA ILE A 71 -0.54 1.63 -20.82
C ILE A 71 0.61 2.26 -21.60
N LEU A 72 0.78 3.58 -21.52
CA LEU A 72 1.83 4.32 -22.24
C LEU A 72 3.23 4.12 -21.65
N ILE A 73 3.32 3.60 -20.43
CA ILE A 73 4.55 3.56 -19.62
C ILE A 73 4.95 2.13 -19.21
N GLY A 74 4.36 1.11 -19.82
CA GLY A 74 4.78 -0.28 -19.61
C GLY A 74 4.27 -0.93 -18.33
N GLY A 75 3.22 -0.40 -17.69
CA GLY A 75 2.50 -1.11 -16.62
C GLY A 75 2.91 -0.82 -15.18
N GLU A 76 3.80 0.13 -14.92
CA GLU A 76 4.21 0.51 -13.54
C GLU A 76 3.19 1.42 -12.81
N GLU A 77 1.96 1.47 -13.30
CA GLU A 77 0.94 2.44 -12.90
C GLU A 77 0.32 2.11 -11.54
N LEU A 78 0.34 0.84 -11.14
CA LEU A 78 -0.26 0.35 -9.90
C LEU A 78 0.77 0.31 -8.75
N HIS A 79 1.44 1.43 -8.53
CA HIS A 79 2.59 1.55 -7.65
C HIS A 79 2.25 1.28 -6.17
N ASN A 80 1.09 1.76 -5.68
CA ASN A 80 0.64 1.48 -4.31
C ASN A 80 0.41 -0.02 -4.06
N ASN A 81 -0.17 -0.71 -5.04
CA ASN A 81 -0.39 -2.15 -4.96
C ASN A 81 0.94 -2.91 -5.01
N HIS A 82 1.85 -2.53 -5.92
CA HIS A 82 3.18 -3.11 -6.03
C HIS A 82 3.99 -2.96 -4.74
N HIS A 83 4.02 -1.76 -4.17
CA HIS A 83 4.73 -1.50 -2.91
C HIS A 83 4.15 -2.26 -1.73
N SER A 84 2.82 -2.44 -1.70
CA SER A 84 2.16 -3.23 -0.65
C SER A 84 2.43 -4.73 -0.81
N PHE A 85 2.50 -5.23 -2.04
CA PHE A 85 2.67 -6.65 -2.34
C PHE A 85 3.77 -6.89 -3.38
N ALA A 86 5.01 -6.52 -3.06
CA ALA A 86 6.15 -6.55 -3.99
C ALA A 86 6.46 -7.95 -4.56
N THR A 87 6.04 -9.02 -3.87
CA THR A 87 6.22 -10.40 -4.32
C THR A 87 5.08 -10.92 -5.20
N SER A 88 4.01 -10.16 -5.36
CA SER A 88 2.87 -10.51 -6.21
C SER A 88 3.23 -10.32 -7.67
N ALA A 89 2.94 -11.33 -8.49
CA ALA A 89 3.05 -11.23 -9.94
C ALA A 89 1.95 -10.36 -10.57
N LYS A 90 0.82 -10.20 -9.87
CA LYS A 90 -0.31 -9.35 -10.26
C LYS A 90 -0.26 -8.04 -9.48
N LEU A 91 -0.26 -6.91 -10.17
CA LEU A 91 -0.27 -5.58 -9.55
C LEU A 91 -1.70 -5.06 -9.36
N SER A 92 -2.66 -5.48 -10.18
CA SER A 92 -4.09 -5.13 -10.01
C SER A 92 -4.73 -5.78 -8.78
N ALA A 93 -5.32 -4.94 -7.94
CA ALA A 93 -6.09 -5.31 -6.76
C ALA A 93 -7.61 -5.15 -6.97
N ARG A 94 -8.01 -4.20 -7.82
CA ARG A 94 -9.42 -3.94 -8.18
C ARG A 94 -9.70 -4.39 -9.60
N TRP A 95 -10.96 -4.70 -9.89
CA TRP A 95 -11.37 -5.22 -11.20
C TRP A 95 -11.22 -4.19 -12.34
N TYR A 96 -11.30 -2.90 -12.02
CA TYR A 96 -11.15 -1.79 -12.98
C TYR A 96 -9.70 -1.36 -13.19
N GLU A 97 -8.75 -1.96 -12.44
CA GLU A 97 -7.33 -1.66 -12.60
C GLU A 97 -6.78 -2.46 -13.76
N PHE A 98 -6.37 -1.76 -14.81
CA PHE A 98 -5.68 -2.38 -15.93
C PHE A 98 -4.26 -2.77 -15.50
N ASP A 99 -3.81 -3.94 -15.93
CA ASP A 99 -2.51 -4.50 -15.56
C ASP A 99 -1.94 -5.25 -16.76
N ILE A 100 -1.16 -4.52 -17.57
CA ILE A 100 -0.56 -5.05 -18.78
C ILE A 100 0.47 -6.15 -18.48
N GLY A 101 1.19 -6.03 -17.36
CA GLY A 101 2.13 -7.05 -16.91
C GLY A 101 1.43 -8.37 -16.62
N TRP A 102 0.29 -8.31 -15.90
CA TRP A 102 -0.54 -9.47 -15.65
C TRP A 102 -1.10 -10.09 -16.94
N MET A 103 -1.52 -9.27 -17.92
CA MET A 103 -1.94 -9.76 -19.22
C MET A 103 -0.85 -10.61 -19.89
N TYR A 104 0.40 -10.12 -19.95
CA TYR A 104 1.52 -10.90 -20.50
C TYR A 104 1.80 -12.18 -19.72
N ILE A 105 1.80 -12.12 -18.38
CA ILE A 105 1.98 -13.30 -17.53
C ILE A 105 0.90 -14.34 -17.81
N ARG A 106 -0.37 -13.93 -17.94
CA ARG A 106 -1.48 -14.82 -18.27
C ARG A 106 -1.33 -15.47 -19.64
N ILE A 107 -0.85 -14.73 -20.66
CA ILE A 107 -0.56 -15.31 -21.98
C ILE A 107 0.51 -16.39 -21.85
N LEU A 108 1.61 -16.12 -21.14
CA LEU A 108 2.68 -17.09 -20.92
C LEU A 108 2.22 -18.31 -20.10
N GLU A 109 1.34 -18.13 -19.12
CA GLU A 109 0.72 -19.23 -18.37
C GLU A 109 -0.16 -20.11 -19.27
N ILE A 110 -0.97 -19.51 -20.15
CA ILE A 110 -1.81 -20.24 -21.11
C ILE A 110 -0.93 -21.06 -22.08
N LEU A 111 0.19 -20.51 -22.51
CA LEU A 111 1.18 -21.20 -23.36
C LEU A 111 2.03 -22.23 -22.59
N GLY A 112 1.85 -22.37 -21.27
CA GLY A 112 2.64 -23.28 -20.43
C GLY A 112 4.09 -22.85 -20.21
N LEU A 113 4.44 -21.60 -20.54
CA LEU A 113 5.80 -21.05 -20.46
C LEU A 113 6.11 -20.44 -19.08
N ALA A 114 5.08 -20.10 -18.31
CA ALA A 114 5.23 -19.49 -16.99
C ALA A 114 4.19 -20.02 -15.99
N LYS A 115 4.44 -19.79 -14.70
CA LYS A 115 3.48 -20.00 -13.60
C LYS A 115 3.64 -18.90 -12.56
N ALA A 116 2.57 -18.14 -12.31
CA ALA A 116 2.52 -17.13 -11.27
C ALA A 116 2.52 -17.82 -9.90
N LYS A 117 3.56 -17.56 -9.10
CA LYS A 117 3.73 -18.21 -7.78
C LYS A 117 2.92 -17.53 -6.68
N LYS A 118 2.82 -16.21 -6.71
CA LYS A 118 2.19 -15.40 -5.67
C LYS A 118 1.33 -14.32 -6.33
N VAL A 119 0.16 -14.10 -5.74
CA VAL A 119 -0.75 -13.01 -6.08
C VAL A 119 -1.15 -12.29 -4.80
N ILE A 120 -1.70 -11.08 -4.92
CA ILE A 120 -2.23 -10.32 -3.80
C ILE A 120 -3.24 -11.20 -3.04
N PRO A 121 -3.04 -11.45 -1.74
CA PRO A 121 -3.90 -12.32 -0.97
C PRO A 121 -5.24 -11.64 -0.71
N THR A 122 -6.34 -12.27 -1.14
CA THR A 122 -7.70 -11.78 -0.88
C THR A 122 -8.16 -12.23 0.51
N PRO A 123 -8.53 -11.31 1.41
CA PRO A 123 -9.01 -11.68 2.75
C PRO A 123 -10.26 -12.53 2.65
N ARG A 124 -10.30 -13.63 3.41
CA ARG A 124 -11.52 -14.42 3.61
C ARG A 124 -12.17 -14.00 4.91
N PHE A 125 -13.50 -14.09 4.94
CA PHE A 125 -14.27 -13.76 6.12
C PHE A 125 -15.06 -14.99 6.58
N CYS A 126 -14.91 -15.36 7.84
CA CYS A 126 -15.69 -16.40 8.49
C CYS A 126 -16.79 -15.82 9.39
N GLU A 127 -17.51 -16.70 10.08
CA GLU A 127 -18.34 -16.29 11.21
C GLU A 127 -17.46 -15.64 12.29
N ALA A 128 -18.04 -14.67 13.02
CA ALA A 128 -17.29 -13.93 14.03
C ALA A 128 -16.86 -14.87 15.17
N ARG A 129 -15.56 -14.93 15.40
CA ARG A 129 -14.98 -15.65 16.54
C ARG A 129 -15.35 -14.92 17.83
N LYS A 130 -15.47 -15.67 18.93
CA LYS A 130 -15.74 -15.08 20.25
C LYS A 130 -14.50 -14.45 20.87
N THR A 131 -13.35 -15.09 20.63
CA THR A 131 -12.05 -14.69 21.17
C THR A 131 -11.01 -14.79 20.06
N PRO A 132 -10.06 -13.84 19.96
CA PRO A 132 -8.96 -13.96 19.02
C PRO A 132 -8.12 -15.21 19.31
N ASP A 133 -7.79 -15.95 18.26
CA ASP A 133 -6.96 -17.15 18.27
C ASP A 133 -5.74 -17.00 17.33
N LEU A 134 -4.87 -18.00 17.30
CA LEU A 134 -3.65 -17.97 16.46
C LEU A 134 -3.97 -17.88 14.96
N ASP A 135 -5.06 -18.51 14.51
CA ASP A 135 -5.49 -18.45 13.12
C ASP A 135 -5.91 -17.02 12.73
N MET A 136 -6.59 -16.31 13.62
CA MET A 136 -7.02 -14.93 13.41
C MET A 136 -5.82 -14.00 13.35
N LEU A 137 -4.86 -14.20 14.27
CA LEU A 137 -3.60 -13.47 14.27
C LEU A 137 -2.85 -13.67 12.94
N GLN A 138 -2.73 -14.91 12.48
CA GLN A 138 -2.06 -15.22 11.21
C GLN A 138 -2.80 -14.58 10.01
N ALA A 139 -4.14 -14.61 10.00
CA ALA A 139 -4.95 -13.96 8.98
C ALA A 139 -4.76 -12.43 8.98
N ILE A 140 -4.76 -11.80 10.16
CA ILE A 140 -4.52 -10.35 10.32
C ILE A 140 -3.12 -9.98 9.82
N ILE A 141 -2.08 -10.72 10.19
CA ILE A 141 -0.70 -10.46 9.73
C ILE A 141 -0.59 -10.64 8.21
N THR A 142 -1.21 -11.69 7.66
CA THR A 142 -1.22 -11.98 6.22
C THR A 142 -1.93 -10.87 5.43
N HIS A 143 -3.03 -10.36 5.96
CA HIS A 143 -3.86 -9.33 5.33
C HIS A 143 -3.66 -7.93 5.93
N ARG A 144 -2.50 -7.67 6.57
CA ARG A 144 -2.21 -6.43 7.32
C ARG A 144 -2.53 -5.13 6.58
N TYR A 145 -2.30 -5.09 5.26
CA TYR A 145 -2.59 -3.90 4.45
C TYR A 145 -4.10 -3.69 4.25
N ASP A 146 -4.89 -4.75 4.09
CA ASP A 146 -6.36 -4.65 4.03
C ASP A 146 -6.93 -4.26 5.40
N VAL A 147 -6.42 -4.87 6.47
CA VAL A 147 -6.76 -4.53 7.87
C VAL A 147 -6.52 -3.05 8.13
N MET A 148 -5.33 -2.54 7.80
CA MET A 148 -5.00 -1.12 7.98
C MET A 148 -5.84 -0.21 7.09
N THR A 149 -6.14 -0.60 5.86
CA THR A 149 -7.02 0.19 4.98
C THR A 149 -8.42 0.36 5.57
N ARG A 150 -8.97 -0.71 6.16
CA ARG A 150 -10.27 -0.66 6.87
C ARG A 150 -10.16 0.18 8.13
N TYR A 151 -9.09 0.04 8.90
CA TYR A 151 -8.83 0.87 10.08
C TYR A 151 -8.80 2.36 9.72
N MET A 152 -8.11 2.71 8.63
CA MET A 152 -8.04 4.09 8.16
C MET A 152 -9.39 4.64 7.70
N THR A 153 -10.32 3.77 7.31
CA THR A 153 -11.70 4.18 7.03
C THR A 153 -12.42 4.57 8.33
N SER A 154 -12.25 3.80 9.41
CA SER A 154 -12.73 4.12 10.76
C SER A 154 -12.14 5.44 11.27
N VAL A 155 -10.82 5.66 11.10
CA VAL A 155 -10.16 6.93 11.45
C VAL A 155 -10.75 8.11 10.67
N LYS A 156 -10.98 7.98 9.36
CA LYS A 156 -11.60 9.02 8.52
C LYS A 156 -13.03 9.35 8.94
N GLN A 157 -13.78 8.37 9.44
CA GLN A 157 -15.13 8.59 9.96
C GLN A 157 -15.08 9.37 11.28
N LEU A 158 -14.31 8.91 12.27
CA LEU A 158 -14.20 9.63 13.54
C LEU A 158 -13.63 11.04 13.35
N TYR A 159 -12.61 11.20 12.50
CA TYR A 159 -12.06 12.52 12.20
C TYR A 159 -13.14 13.50 11.72
N ARG A 160 -14.08 13.05 10.88
CA ARG A 160 -15.18 13.91 10.39
C ARG A 160 -16.13 14.31 11.51
N GLU A 161 -16.39 13.42 12.47
CA GLU A 161 -17.24 13.70 13.64
C GLU A 161 -16.55 14.69 14.61
N GLU A 162 -15.26 14.52 14.83
CA GLU A 162 -14.49 15.29 15.81
C GLU A 162 -13.88 16.58 15.23
N MET A 163 -13.93 16.77 13.90
CA MET A 163 -13.34 17.94 13.22
C MET A 163 -13.82 19.27 13.78
N GLY A 164 -15.07 19.34 14.28
CA GLY A 164 -15.60 20.53 14.93
C GLY A 164 -14.81 20.94 16.19
N LYS A 165 -14.41 19.97 17.02
CA LYS A 165 -13.65 20.20 18.26
C LYS A 165 -12.19 20.57 17.97
N LEU A 166 -11.66 20.08 16.85
CA LEU A 166 -10.27 20.32 16.43
C LEU A 166 -10.04 21.72 15.84
N LYS A 167 -11.09 22.51 15.57
CA LYS A 167 -10.96 23.88 15.04
C LYS A 167 -10.18 24.80 15.99
N GLY A 168 -10.21 24.54 17.30
CA GLY A 168 -9.48 25.32 18.31
C GLY A 168 -7.96 25.17 18.24
N ALA A 169 -7.44 24.14 17.56
CA ALA A 169 -6.00 23.89 17.48
C ALA A 169 -5.26 24.85 16.52
N GLY A 170 -5.96 25.71 15.78
CA GLY A 170 -5.34 26.69 14.86
C GLY A 170 -4.67 26.08 13.62
N ILE A 171 -4.80 24.77 13.40
CA ILE A 171 -4.19 24.06 12.26
C ILE A 171 -5.16 24.05 11.09
N ASN A 172 -4.64 24.28 9.88
CA ASN A 172 -5.41 24.15 8.64
C ASN A 172 -6.08 22.76 8.55
N PRO A 173 -7.41 22.67 8.32
CA PRO A 173 -8.12 21.39 8.29
C PRO A 173 -7.57 20.36 7.30
N ARG A 174 -7.06 20.81 6.14
CA ARG A 174 -6.44 19.91 5.14
C ARG A 174 -5.12 19.34 5.67
N LYS A 175 -4.30 20.18 6.31
CA LYS A 175 -3.04 19.75 6.94
C LYS A 175 -3.34 18.78 8.09
N LEU A 176 -4.28 19.11 8.96
CA LEU A 176 -4.65 18.26 10.08
C LEU A 176 -5.19 16.89 9.63
N ARG A 177 -6.08 16.88 8.62
CA ARG A 177 -6.56 15.64 8.03
C ARG A 177 -5.40 14.79 7.51
N ARG A 178 -4.42 15.40 6.84
CA ARG A 178 -3.22 14.68 6.39
C ARG A 178 -2.45 14.09 7.57
N LEU A 179 -2.16 14.89 8.60
CA LEU A 179 -1.42 14.46 9.78
C LEU A 179 -2.09 13.30 10.54
N VAL A 180 -3.41 13.36 10.72
CA VAL A 180 -4.18 12.28 11.38
C VAL A 180 -4.18 10.99 10.56
N LEU A 181 -4.17 11.10 9.23
CA LEU A 181 -4.22 9.95 8.33
C LEU A 181 -2.83 9.37 8.03
N SER A 182 -1.77 10.14 8.16
CA SER A 182 -0.39 9.67 8.05
C SER A 182 0.01 8.79 9.25
N SER A 183 0.88 7.80 9.01
CA SER A 183 1.54 7.09 10.12
C SER A 183 2.45 8.07 10.87
N LYS A 184 2.59 7.93 12.20
CA LYS A 184 3.54 8.74 12.99
C LYS A 184 4.99 8.50 12.54
N GLU A 185 5.27 7.31 12.02
CA GLU A 185 6.57 6.91 11.48
C GLU A 185 6.86 7.71 10.20
N GLY A 186 7.87 8.59 10.26
CA GLY A 186 8.30 9.42 9.13
C GLY A 186 7.78 10.87 9.11
N LEU A 187 6.91 11.28 10.05
CA LEU A 187 6.53 12.69 10.16
C LEU A 187 7.70 13.54 10.71
N PRO A 188 7.97 14.74 10.15
CA PRO A 188 8.90 15.72 10.73
C PRO A 188 8.53 16.08 12.18
N ALA A 189 9.52 16.46 12.99
CA ALA A 189 9.31 16.78 14.40
C ALA A 189 8.24 17.86 14.63
N GLU A 190 8.21 18.89 13.78
CA GLU A 190 7.20 19.96 13.83
C GLU A 190 5.78 19.42 13.57
N ASP A 191 5.63 18.59 12.54
CA ASP A 191 4.34 17.99 12.17
C ASP A 191 3.85 17.00 13.26
N ARG A 192 4.78 16.32 13.97
CA ARG A 192 4.45 15.49 15.15
C ARG A 192 3.92 16.34 16.30
N ALA A 193 4.60 17.43 16.64
CA ALA A 193 4.17 18.34 17.70
C ALA A 193 2.79 18.95 17.40
N GLN A 194 2.54 19.32 16.14
CA GLN A 194 1.23 19.81 15.70
C GLN A 194 0.14 18.74 15.80
N LEU A 195 0.44 17.49 15.43
CA LEU A 195 -0.50 16.38 15.60
C LEU A 195 -0.82 16.16 17.09
N GLU A 196 0.18 16.12 17.96
CA GLU A 196 -0.02 15.93 19.41
C GLU A 196 -0.84 17.06 20.04
N SER A 197 -0.56 18.31 19.65
CA SER A 197 -1.36 19.47 20.05
C SER A 197 -2.80 19.38 19.56
N ALA A 198 -3.05 18.88 18.36
CA ALA A 198 -4.42 18.68 17.88
C ALA A 198 -5.14 17.55 18.64
N LEU A 199 -4.44 16.45 18.92
CA LEU A 199 -5.00 15.29 19.62
C LEU A 199 -5.35 15.59 21.08
N SER A 200 -4.71 16.57 21.72
CA SER A 200 -5.08 17.01 23.07
C SER A 200 -6.51 17.56 23.17
N HIS A 201 -7.09 18.01 22.04
CA HIS A 201 -8.45 18.52 21.97
C HIS A 201 -9.51 17.41 21.75
N SER A 202 -9.11 16.17 21.47
CA SER A 202 -10.03 15.04 21.31
C SER A 202 -9.42 13.73 21.80
N THR A 203 -9.80 13.33 23.01
CA THR A 203 -9.39 12.04 23.62
C THR A 203 -9.77 10.85 22.72
N ARG A 204 -10.95 10.89 22.07
CA ARG A 204 -11.40 9.82 21.17
C ARG A 204 -10.43 9.62 19.99
N LEU A 205 -10.02 10.72 19.36
CA LEU A 205 -9.10 10.67 18.23
C LEU A 205 -7.69 10.28 18.68
N ALA A 206 -7.25 10.75 19.86
CA ALA A 206 -5.98 10.34 20.46
C ALA A 206 -5.93 8.82 20.70
N THR A 207 -7.00 8.24 21.27
CA THR A 207 -7.13 6.79 21.46
C THR A 207 -7.00 6.03 20.13
N LEU A 208 -7.69 6.46 19.07
CA LEU A 208 -7.57 5.84 17.75
C LEU A 208 -6.15 5.92 17.18
N VAL A 209 -5.48 7.07 17.28
CA VAL A 209 -4.11 7.19 16.80
C VAL A 209 -3.15 6.28 17.57
N THR A 210 -3.33 6.15 18.89
CA THR A 210 -2.54 5.23 19.72
C THR A 210 -2.81 3.77 19.36
N MET A 211 -4.09 3.38 19.27
CA MET A 211 -4.47 2.01 18.93
C MET A 211 -4.01 1.62 17.52
N ARG A 212 -3.92 2.56 16.57
CA ARG A 212 -3.31 2.34 15.26
C ARG A 212 -1.87 1.87 15.38
N ALA A 213 -1.08 2.57 16.19
CA ALA A 213 0.35 2.30 16.35
C ALA A 213 0.57 0.93 17.00
N GLU A 214 -0.20 0.62 18.04
CA GLU A 214 -0.17 -0.68 18.71
C GLU A 214 -0.56 -1.83 17.77
N LEU A 215 -1.59 -1.65 16.94
CA LEU A 215 -2.00 -2.65 15.97
C LEU A 215 -0.89 -2.88 14.91
N THR A 216 -0.26 -1.81 14.46
CA THR A 216 0.86 -1.87 13.50
C THR A 216 2.07 -2.59 14.09
N ALA A 217 2.30 -2.46 15.41
CA ALA A 217 3.39 -3.11 16.10
C ALA A 217 3.28 -4.66 16.09
N LEU A 218 2.08 -5.23 15.95
CA LEU A 218 1.88 -6.69 15.90
C LEU A 218 2.62 -7.38 14.76
N TRP A 219 2.80 -6.70 13.64
CA TRP A 219 3.51 -7.21 12.46
C TRP A 219 4.73 -6.38 12.08
N ALA A 220 5.13 -5.44 12.95
CA ALA A 220 6.46 -4.86 12.88
C ALA A 220 7.51 -5.95 13.12
N ARG A 221 8.76 -5.71 12.73
CA ARG A 221 9.86 -6.65 13.02
C ARG A 221 10.01 -6.76 14.54
N SER A 222 9.40 -7.79 15.12
CA SER A 222 9.34 -8.04 16.56
C SER A 222 10.02 -9.38 16.86
N SER A 223 10.72 -9.45 17.99
CA SER A 223 11.25 -10.70 18.56
C SER A 223 10.21 -11.46 19.39
N ALA A 224 8.96 -10.98 19.43
CA ALA A 224 7.89 -11.59 20.21
C ALA A 224 7.47 -12.96 19.68
N SER A 225 7.10 -13.87 20.59
CA SER A 225 6.54 -15.17 20.25
C SER A 225 5.10 -15.06 19.73
N SER A 226 4.62 -16.08 19.03
CA SER A 226 3.23 -16.13 18.55
C SER A 226 2.21 -16.01 19.69
N GLU A 227 2.50 -16.54 20.87
CA GLU A 227 1.65 -16.41 22.07
C GLU A 227 1.63 -14.98 22.60
N GLN A 228 2.79 -14.30 22.63
CA GLN A 228 2.87 -12.89 23.04
C GLN A 228 2.10 -11.98 22.08
N LEU A 229 2.25 -12.20 20.78
CA LEU A 229 1.49 -11.47 19.75
C LEU A 229 -0.01 -11.74 19.85
N LEU A 230 -0.42 -12.97 20.17
CA LEU A 230 -1.81 -13.30 20.39
C LEU A 230 -2.37 -12.57 21.62
N GLY A 231 -1.64 -12.55 22.74
CA GLY A 231 -2.02 -11.80 23.94
C GLY A 231 -2.17 -10.30 23.64
N GLN A 232 -1.22 -9.71 22.92
CA GLN A 232 -1.31 -8.31 22.49
C GLN A 232 -2.54 -8.04 21.61
N LEU A 233 -2.88 -8.94 20.69
CA LEU A 233 -4.09 -8.83 19.88
C LEU A 233 -5.36 -8.94 20.72
N GLN A 234 -5.41 -9.86 21.68
CA GLN A 234 -6.54 -10.01 22.60
C GLN A 234 -6.74 -8.76 23.46
N ASP A 235 -5.67 -8.20 24.02
CA ASP A 235 -5.70 -6.96 24.78
C ASP A 235 -6.15 -5.77 23.93
N TRP A 236 -5.69 -5.72 22.67
CA TRP A 236 -6.09 -4.69 21.71
C TRP A 236 -7.59 -4.76 21.39
N VAL A 237 -8.10 -5.96 21.09
CA VAL A 237 -9.52 -6.23 20.82
C VAL A 237 -10.37 -5.86 22.03
N HIS A 238 -9.96 -6.26 23.23
CA HIS A 238 -10.65 -5.94 24.47
C HIS A 238 -10.78 -4.43 24.70
N ARG A 239 -9.68 -3.68 24.55
CA ARG A 239 -9.69 -2.22 24.67
C ARG A 239 -10.50 -1.55 23.56
N ALA A 240 -10.49 -2.09 22.35
CA ALA A 240 -11.30 -1.56 21.24
C ALA A 240 -12.80 -1.67 21.54
N GLU A 241 -13.22 -2.81 22.09
CA GLU A 241 -14.60 -3.09 22.47
C GLU A 241 -15.06 -2.23 23.65
N GLN A 242 -14.19 -1.98 24.62
CA GLN A 242 -14.47 -1.15 25.80
C GLN A 242 -14.25 0.36 25.59
N SER A 243 -13.71 0.76 24.44
CA SER A 243 -13.32 2.16 24.18
C SER A 243 -14.47 3.18 24.23
N GLY A 244 -15.72 2.73 24.07
CA GLY A 244 -16.88 3.59 23.88
C GLY A 244 -16.86 4.35 22.54
N ILE A 245 -15.94 4.00 21.63
CA ILE A 245 -15.81 4.61 20.30
C ILE A 245 -16.39 3.63 19.28
N GLU A 246 -17.55 3.97 18.72
CA GLU A 246 -18.29 3.14 17.77
C GLU A 246 -17.42 2.61 16.63
N GLN A 247 -16.58 3.46 16.03
CA GLN A 247 -15.74 3.09 14.89
C GLN A 247 -14.64 2.06 15.25
N LEU A 248 -14.18 2.04 16.50
CA LEU A 248 -13.24 1.02 17.00
C LEU A 248 -13.97 -0.28 17.35
N GLN A 249 -15.14 -0.18 17.96
CA GLN A 249 -15.97 -1.34 18.29
C GLN A 249 -16.41 -2.07 17.00
N GLU A 250 -16.86 -1.33 15.98
CA GLU A 250 -17.22 -1.91 14.69
C GLU A 250 -16.01 -2.54 14.00
N PHE A 251 -14.86 -1.88 14.05
CA PHE A 251 -13.62 -2.42 13.50
C PHE A 251 -13.22 -3.73 14.21
N SER A 252 -13.31 -3.78 15.54
CA SER A 252 -13.05 -5.01 16.32
C SER A 252 -13.97 -6.16 15.88
N ARG A 253 -15.28 -5.92 15.77
CA ARG A 253 -16.25 -6.93 15.29
C ARG A 253 -15.90 -7.47 13.90
N ARG A 254 -15.32 -6.63 13.03
CA ARG A 254 -14.84 -7.05 11.71
C ARG A 254 -13.56 -7.86 11.81
N LEU A 255 -12.63 -7.51 12.70
CA LEU A 255 -11.40 -8.27 12.93
C LEU A 255 -11.71 -9.73 13.28
N HIS A 256 -12.70 -9.96 14.16
CA HIS A 256 -13.16 -11.32 14.55
C HIS A 256 -13.61 -12.21 13.39
N ARG A 257 -13.81 -11.64 12.20
CA ARG A 257 -14.21 -12.37 11.01
C ARG A 257 -13.06 -12.72 10.07
N TYR A 258 -11.84 -12.23 10.29
CA TYR A 258 -10.71 -12.54 9.40
C TYR A 258 -10.33 -14.03 9.49
N ALA A 259 -10.14 -14.65 8.33
CA ALA A 259 -9.72 -16.04 8.17
C ALA A 259 -8.72 -16.21 7.03
#